data_AF-A0A1X0DEB0-F1
#
_entry.id   AF-A0A1X0DEB0-F1
#
_cell.length_a   1.000
_cell.length_b   1.000
_cell.length_c   1.000
_cell.angle_alpha   90.00
_cell.angle_beta   90.00
_cell.angle_gamma   90.00
#
_symmetry.space_group_name_H-M   'P 1'
#
loop_
_entity.id
_entity.type
_entity.pdbx_description
1 polymer ?
#
loop_
_entity_poly.entity_id
_entity_poly.type
_entity_poly.pdbx_seq_one_letter_code
_entity_poly.pdbx_strand_id
1 'polypeptide(L)'
;THDTTPTHTTDNTSWPPTDAQPINVDHLYEHFGAVGLNYGPAFQGLHTAWRHDMTIYAEVKLDDQAAAFGIDPALLDATFHALGEFLTDGNGPLLPFAFTGVRLHTTGVTALRVTLQVNSPQNMRLTAAAEDGTPVFAIDEIALRRLDPTALATADIAQEALFGLQWEEIAVSSPSGEEYSNFPSFATAIENEMVSPKFVIARLSKEAGHRADAARVGVHAALSLLRAWFAA
;
A
#
# COMPACT_ATOMS: atom_id res chain seq x y z
N THR A 1 24.14 18.31 31.88
CA THR A 1 23.68 18.51 30.50
C THR A 1 24.26 17.40 29.65
N HIS A 2 23.49 16.34 29.39
CA HIS A 2 23.87 15.30 28.42
C HIS A 2 23.27 15.72 27.08
N ASP A 3 24.15 16.12 26.17
CA ASP A 3 23.82 16.42 24.79
C ASP A 3 23.83 15.09 24.03
N THR A 4 22.66 14.50 23.82
CA THR A 4 22.48 13.34 22.94
C THR A 4 21.93 13.82 21.62
N THR A 5 22.81 14.37 20.80
CA THR A 5 22.55 14.55 19.37
C THR A 5 22.57 13.15 18.74
N PRO A 6 21.49 12.68 18.09
CA PRO A 6 21.55 11.44 17.34
C PRO A 6 22.47 11.65 16.15
N THR A 7 23.63 11.02 16.17
CA THR A 7 24.57 11.00 15.05
C THR A 7 23.87 10.33 13.88
N HIS A 8 23.51 11.13 12.86
CA HIS A 8 23.09 10.62 11.57
C HIS A 8 24.35 10.10 10.87
N THR A 9 24.75 8.87 11.16
CA THR A 9 25.81 8.20 10.41
C THR A 9 25.27 7.90 9.02
N THR A 10 25.61 8.74 8.05
CA THR A 10 25.56 8.37 6.63
C THR A 10 26.66 7.34 6.41
N ASP A 11 26.38 6.09 6.78
CA ASP A 11 27.27 4.98 6.44
C ASP A 11 27.18 4.78 4.92
N ASN A 12 28.27 5.12 4.25
CA ASN A 12 28.56 4.71 2.87
C ASN A 12 28.96 3.22 2.90
N THR A 13 28.06 2.37 3.41
CA THR A 13 28.19 0.92 3.45
C THR A 13 28.10 0.40 2.01
N SER A 14 29.03 -0.47 1.62
CA SER A 14 29.04 -1.12 0.31
C SER A 14 27.66 -1.70 -0.01
N TRP A 15 27.21 -1.53 -1.25
CA TRP A 15 25.97 -2.14 -1.75
C TRP A 15 26.25 -3.17 -2.84
N PRO A 16 25.81 -4.43 -2.69
CA PRO A 16 25.26 -5.02 -1.45
C PRO A 16 26.34 -5.08 -0.34
N PRO A 17 25.96 -5.33 0.92
CA PRO A 17 26.92 -5.56 1.99
C PRO A 17 27.88 -6.71 1.64
N THR A 18 29.17 -6.56 1.98
CA THR A 18 30.23 -7.48 1.51
C THR A 18 30.01 -8.94 1.93
N ASP A 19 29.39 -9.18 3.08
CA ASP A 19 29.17 -10.53 3.63
C ASP A 19 27.78 -11.10 3.30
N ALA A 20 26.97 -10.39 2.52
CA ALA A 20 25.62 -10.83 2.16
C ALA A 20 25.65 -11.96 1.12
N GLN A 21 24.89 -13.02 1.37
CA GLN A 21 24.79 -14.18 0.48
C GLN A 21 23.74 -13.94 -0.61
N PRO A 22 24.04 -14.19 -1.89
CA PRO A 22 23.08 -13.96 -2.97
C PRO A 22 21.89 -14.93 -2.90
N ILE A 23 20.71 -14.40 -3.20
CA ILE A 23 19.47 -15.15 -3.38
C ILE A 23 19.26 -15.34 -4.89
N ASN A 24 18.94 -16.56 -5.31
CA ASN A 24 18.60 -16.84 -6.71
C ASN A 24 17.16 -16.39 -7.00
N VAL A 25 17.03 -15.24 -7.68
CA VAL A 25 15.74 -14.61 -7.99
C VAL A 25 14.93 -15.41 -9.02
N ASP A 26 15.58 -16.05 -10.00
CA ASP A 26 14.87 -16.85 -11.01
C ASP A 26 14.15 -18.04 -10.35
N HIS A 27 14.87 -18.75 -9.47
CA HIS A 27 14.29 -19.85 -8.69
C HIS A 27 13.19 -19.36 -7.71
N LEU A 28 13.23 -18.10 -7.29
CA LEU A 28 12.22 -17.50 -6.42
C LEU A 28 10.88 -17.35 -7.13
N TYR A 29 10.87 -16.83 -8.37
CA TYR A 29 9.64 -16.70 -9.15
C TYR A 29 9.07 -18.05 -9.59
N GLU A 30 9.92 -19.03 -9.90
CA GLU A 30 9.49 -20.42 -10.11
C GLU A 30 8.79 -20.98 -8.86
N HIS A 31 9.37 -20.74 -7.68
CA HIS A 31 8.79 -21.17 -6.40
C HIS A 31 7.45 -20.48 -6.11
N PHE A 32 7.33 -19.17 -6.37
CA PHE A 32 6.07 -18.45 -6.26
C PHE A 32 4.98 -19.06 -7.14
N GLY A 33 5.28 -19.35 -8.40
CA GLY A 33 4.35 -20.04 -9.30
C GLY A 33 3.92 -21.41 -8.76
N ALA A 34 4.84 -22.18 -8.18
CA ALA A 34 4.54 -23.49 -7.59
C ALA A 34 3.58 -23.42 -6.38
N VAL A 35 3.53 -22.28 -5.67
CA VAL A 35 2.61 -22.05 -4.55
C VAL A 35 1.37 -21.21 -4.92
N GLY A 36 1.14 -20.98 -6.21
CA GLY A 36 -0.04 -20.29 -6.74
C GLY A 36 0.08 -18.75 -6.81
N LEU A 37 1.28 -18.21 -6.64
CA LEU A 37 1.58 -16.79 -6.80
C LEU A 37 2.17 -16.52 -8.20
N ASN A 38 1.29 -16.40 -9.18
CA ASN A 38 1.68 -16.24 -10.58
C ASN A 38 1.88 -14.76 -10.93
N TYR A 39 3.07 -14.22 -10.68
CA TYR A 39 3.42 -12.85 -11.06
C TYR A 39 3.64 -12.73 -12.57
N GLY A 40 2.86 -11.85 -13.22
CA GLY A 40 3.07 -11.50 -14.62
C GLY A 40 4.28 -10.59 -14.82
N PRO A 41 4.73 -10.35 -16.08
CA PRO A 41 5.98 -9.64 -16.36
C PRO A 41 6.08 -8.25 -15.72
N ALA A 42 4.97 -7.51 -15.64
CA ALA A 42 4.94 -6.18 -15.02
C ALA A 42 5.25 -6.18 -13.52
N PHE A 43 5.06 -7.32 -12.83
CA PHE A 43 5.30 -7.45 -11.40
C PHE A 43 6.64 -8.13 -11.09
N GLN A 44 7.39 -8.59 -12.10
CA GLN A 44 8.67 -9.25 -11.89
C GLN A 44 9.84 -8.25 -11.78
N GLY A 45 9.68 -7.20 -10.96
CA GLY A 45 10.63 -6.10 -10.82
C GLY A 45 11.83 -6.37 -9.91
N LEU A 46 11.85 -7.47 -9.16
CA LEU A 46 13.02 -7.87 -8.36
C LEU A 46 14.14 -8.36 -9.29
N HIS A 47 15.30 -7.70 -9.26
CA HIS A 47 16.45 -8.06 -10.10
C HIS A 47 17.51 -8.88 -9.36
N THR A 48 17.90 -8.42 -8.18
CA THR A 48 18.94 -9.03 -7.36
C THR A 48 18.51 -8.97 -5.90
N ALA A 49 18.89 -9.98 -5.13
CA ALA A 49 18.64 -10.01 -3.71
C ALA A 49 19.76 -10.73 -2.98
N TRP A 50 20.00 -10.33 -1.74
CA TRP A 50 21.00 -10.90 -0.85
C TRP A 50 20.46 -10.99 0.56
N ARG A 51 21.00 -11.93 1.33
CA ARG A 51 20.67 -12.14 2.73
C ARG A 51 21.91 -12.00 3.60
N HIS A 52 21.75 -11.30 4.71
CA HIS A 52 22.70 -11.30 5.80
C HIS A 52 21.92 -11.39 7.12
N ASP A 53 22.09 -12.50 7.85
CA ASP A 53 21.33 -12.83 9.05
C ASP A 53 19.80 -12.78 8.85
N MET A 54 19.15 -11.84 9.53
CA MET A 54 17.71 -11.54 9.49
C MET A 54 17.39 -10.31 8.60
N THR A 55 18.33 -9.91 7.75
CA THR A 55 18.18 -8.77 6.84
C THR A 55 18.29 -9.23 5.40
N ILE A 56 17.35 -8.79 4.58
CA ILE A 56 17.36 -8.97 3.13
C ILE A 56 17.66 -7.62 2.48
N TYR A 57 18.53 -7.64 1.50
CA TYR A 57 18.85 -6.52 0.62
C TYR A 57 18.37 -6.88 -0.77
N ALA A 58 17.73 -5.94 -1.47
CA ALA A 58 17.20 -6.18 -2.81
C ALA A 58 17.34 -4.97 -3.71
N GLU A 59 17.65 -5.21 -4.98
CA GLU A 59 17.49 -4.21 -6.03
C GLU A 59 16.22 -4.51 -6.82
N VAL A 60 15.36 -3.52 -6.90
CA VAL A 60 14.06 -3.59 -7.57
C VAL A 60 14.02 -2.52 -8.61
N LYS A 61 13.60 -2.85 -9.84
CA LYS A 61 13.50 -1.90 -10.94
C LYS A 61 12.35 -2.28 -11.87
N LEU A 62 11.72 -1.27 -12.43
CA LEU A 62 10.79 -1.40 -13.55
C LEU A 62 11.31 -0.60 -14.75
N ASP A 63 11.03 -1.11 -15.95
CA ASP A 63 11.41 -0.45 -17.19
C ASP A 63 10.48 0.73 -17.52
N ASP A 64 9.22 0.66 -17.09
CA ASP A 64 8.20 1.69 -17.28
C ASP A 64 7.66 2.18 -15.94
N GLN A 65 7.38 3.48 -15.86
CA GLN A 65 6.72 4.10 -14.72
C GLN A 65 5.28 4.45 -15.06
N ALA A 66 4.33 4.05 -14.22
CA ALA A 66 3.02 4.68 -14.22
C ALA A 66 3.12 6.09 -13.60
N ALA A 67 3.19 7.12 -14.45
CA ALA A 67 3.39 8.54 -14.07
C ALA A 67 2.36 9.13 -13.08
N ALA A 68 1.30 8.39 -12.75
CA ALA A 68 0.19 8.85 -11.90
C ALA A 68 0.36 8.51 -10.40
N PHE A 69 1.40 7.78 -10.00
CA PHE A 69 1.55 7.32 -8.61
C PHE A 69 2.74 7.98 -7.90
N GLY A 70 2.62 8.14 -6.58
CA GLY A 70 3.76 8.52 -5.74
C GLY A 70 4.89 7.49 -5.81
N ILE A 71 4.51 6.20 -5.77
CA ILE A 71 5.35 5.04 -6.09
C ILE A 71 4.54 4.10 -6.99
N ASP A 72 5.15 3.57 -8.05
CA ASP A 72 4.48 2.61 -8.92
C ASP A 72 4.04 1.37 -8.10
N PRO A 73 2.76 0.95 -8.16
CA PRO A 73 2.29 -0.19 -7.38
C PRO A 73 3.07 -1.49 -7.65
N ALA A 74 3.51 -1.74 -8.89
CA ALA A 74 4.29 -2.92 -9.20
C ALA A 74 5.73 -2.80 -8.68
N LEU A 75 6.28 -1.58 -8.63
CA LEU A 75 7.61 -1.33 -8.03
C LEU A 75 7.56 -1.56 -6.52
N LEU A 76 6.49 -1.08 -5.86
CA LEU A 76 6.26 -1.30 -4.45
C LEU A 76 6.05 -2.79 -4.15
N ASP A 77 5.20 -3.48 -4.92
CA ASP A 77 4.92 -4.91 -4.72
C ASP A 77 6.18 -5.77 -4.86
N ALA A 78 6.99 -5.49 -5.89
CA ALA A 78 8.24 -6.19 -6.12
C ALA A 78 9.26 -6.03 -4.97
N THR A 79 9.14 -4.99 -4.13
CA THR A 79 9.95 -4.90 -2.90
C THR A 79 9.66 -6.02 -1.91
N PHE A 80 8.44 -6.54 -1.89
CA PHE A 80 8.04 -7.64 -1.02
C PHE A 80 8.37 -9.01 -1.60
N HIS A 81 8.72 -9.11 -2.89
CA HIS A 81 9.08 -10.39 -3.50
C HIS A 81 10.36 -10.97 -2.89
N ALA A 82 11.29 -10.11 -2.45
CA ALA A 82 12.50 -10.53 -1.76
C ALA A 82 12.21 -11.28 -0.45
N LEU A 83 10.98 -11.18 0.08
CA LEU A 83 10.53 -11.94 1.25
C LEU A 83 10.34 -13.42 0.97
N GLY A 84 10.27 -13.87 -0.29
CA GLY A 84 9.83 -15.21 -0.65
C GLY A 84 10.57 -16.37 0.04
N GLU A 85 11.82 -16.16 0.47
CA GLU A 85 12.55 -17.13 1.30
C GLU A 85 11.93 -17.34 2.70
N PHE A 86 11.29 -16.31 3.25
CA PHE A 86 10.55 -16.33 4.52
C PHE A 86 9.06 -16.57 4.34
N LEU A 87 8.52 -16.42 3.12
CA LEU A 87 7.09 -16.54 2.87
C LEU A 87 6.59 -17.98 2.84
N THR A 88 7.45 -18.99 3.01
CA THR A 88 7.02 -20.40 3.08
C THR A 88 7.48 -21.07 4.38
N ASP A 89 6.54 -21.30 5.29
CA ASP A 89 6.76 -22.12 6.50
C ASP A 89 6.28 -23.57 6.30
N GLY A 90 6.19 -24.00 5.04
CA GLY A 90 5.60 -25.29 4.65
C GLY A 90 4.07 -25.34 4.69
N ASN A 91 3.39 -24.29 5.17
CA ASN A 91 1.92 -24.25 5.30
C ASN A 91 1.23 -23.33 4.27
N GLY A 92 1.97 -22.76 3.31
CA GLY A 92 1.45 -21.89 2.25
C GLY A 92 2.08 -20.48 2.29
N PRO A 93 1.86 -19.66 1.23
CA PRO A 93 2.52 -18.37 1.10
C PRO A 93 2.02 -17.37 2.16
N LEU A 94 2.95 -16.66 2.79
CA LEU A 94 2.68 -15.45 3.57
C LEU A 94 2.63 -14.24 2.62
N LEU A 95 1.77 -13.26 2.92
CA LEU A 95 1.66 -12.02 2.16
C LEU A 95 1.59 -10.82 3.12
N PRO A 96 2.10 -9.63 2.73
CA PRO A 96 1.85 -8.39 3.45
C PRO A 96 0.34 -8.14 3.60
N PHE A 97 -0.10 -7.88 4.83
CA PHE A 97 -1.53 -7.69 5.14
C PHE A 97 -1.83 -6.36 5.83
N ALA A 98 -1.00 -5.94 6.78
CA ALA A 98 -1.16 -4.66 7.47
C ALA A 98 0.17 -3.92 7.56
N PHE A 99 0.09 -2.60 7.47
CA PHE A 99 1.24 -1.70 7.41
C PHE A 99 1.09 -0.60 8.46
N THR A 100 2.15 -0.35 9.23
CA THR A 100 2.21 0.74 10.22
C THR A 100 3.41 1.64 9.92
N GLY A 101 3.23 2.95 10.07
CA GLY A 101 4.33 3.92 9.93
C GLY A 101 4.82 4.09 8.49
N VAL A 102 3.94 3.93 7.50
CA VAL A 102 4.27 4.14 6.07
C VAL A 102 4.60 5.63 5.84
N ARG A 103 5.78 5.89 5.29
CA ARG A 103 6.29 7.23 4.98
C ARG A 103 6.88 7.24 3.58
N LEU A 104 6.43 8.19 2.75
CA LEU A 104 6.97 8.44 1.41
C LEU A 104 7.78 9.74 1.46
N HIS A 105 9.02 9.69 0.97
CA HIS A 105 9.99 10.78 0.97
C HIS A 105 10.25 11.31 -0.45
N THR A 106 10.39 10.42 -1.42
CA THR A 106 10.70 10.75 -2.82
C THR A 106 9.73 10.03 -3.75
N THR A 107 9.27 10.72 -4.80
CA THR A 107 8.40 10.18 -5.85
C THR A 107 9.12 10.16 -7.20
N GLY A 108 8.57 9.49 -8.21
CA GLY A 108 9.16 9.58 -9.56
C GLY A 108 10.31 8.60 -9.80
N VAL A 109 10.51 7.62 -8.93
CA VAL A 109 11.60 6.64 -9.02
C VAL A 109 11.15 5.36 -9.74
N THR A 110 12.05 4.77 -10.50
CA THR A 110 11.84 3.49 -11.21
C THR A 110 12.75 2.37 -10.70
N ALA A 111 13.70 2.70 -9.83
CA ALA A 111 14.66 1.75 -9.25
C ALA A 111 14.86 2.03 -7.77
N LEU A 112 15.00 0.97 -6.98
CA LEU A 112 15.11 1.00 -5.53
C LEU A 112 16.17 0.02 -5.04
N ARG A 113 16.92 0.46 -4.02
CA ARG A 113 17.67 -0.36 -3.08
C ARG A 113 16.83 -0.53 -1.82
N VAL A 114 16.44 -1.76 -1.53
CA VAL A 114 15.51 -2.11 -0.46
C VAL A 114 16.25 -2.87 0.62
N THR A 115 16.08 -2.45 1.86
CA THR A 115 16.51 -3.20 3.05
C THR A 115 15.27 -3.64 3.83
N LEU A 116 15.17 -4.93 4.06
CA LEU A 116 14.07 -5.60 4.74
C LEU A 116 14.62 -6.29 5.98
N GLN A 117 14.19 -5.85 7.15
CA GLN A 117 14.62 -6.41 8.43
C GLN A 117 13.49 -7.26 9.01
N VAL A 118 13.76 -8.54 9.20
CA VAL A 118 12.82 -9.50 9.78
C VAL A 118 12.90 -9.36 11.30
N ASN A 119 11.86 -8.78 11.91
CA ASN A 119 11.75 -8.65 13.36
C ASN A 119 11.21 -9.93 14.00
N SER A 120 10.29 -10.61 13.30
CA SER A 120 9.75 -11.92 13.66
C SER A 120 9.23 -12.63 12.39
N PRO A 121 8.83 -13.92 12.45
CA PRO A 121 8.29 -14.62 11.28
C PRO A 121 7.07 -13.96 10.62
N GLN A 122 6.38 -13.05 11.30
CA GLN A 122 5.18 -12.36 10.79
C GLN A 122 5.28 -10.83 10.86
N ASN A 123 6.45 -10.28 11.20
CA ASN A 123 6.64 -8.83 11.36
C ASN A 123 7.98 -8.39 10.76
N MET A 124 7.93 -7.35 9.94
CA MET A 124 9.11 -6.83 9.25
C MET A 124 9.14 -5.31 9.20
N ARG A 125 10.34 -4.75 9.03
CA ARG A 125 10.55 -3.34 8.71
C ARG A 125 11.15 -3.21 7.31
N LEU A 126 10.75 -2.19 6.56
CA LEU A 126 11.24 -1.94 5.20
C LEU A 126 11.76 -0.50 5.10
N THR A 127 12.94 -0.32 4.53
CA THR A 127 13.44 0.97 4.07
C THR A 127 13.91 0.88 2.62
N ALA A 128 13.51 1.83 1.79
CA ALA A 128 13.89 1.90 0.39
C ALA A 128 14.58 3.23 0.09
N ALA A 129 15.65 3.15 -0.68
CA ALA A 129 16.41 4.29 -1.19
C ALA A 129 16.57 4.17 -2.71
N ALA A 130 16.85 5.28 -3.39
CA ALA A 130 17.28 5.28 -4.79
C ALA A 130 18.73 4.76 -4.90
N GLU A 131 19.21 4.55 -6.12
CA GLU A 131 20.57 4.05 -6.38
C GLU A 131 21.67 4.99 -5.83
N ASP A 132 21.38 6.29 -5.73
CA ASP A 132 22.27 7.30 -5.15
C ASP A 132 22.20 7.37 -3.61
N GLY A 133 21.36 6.53 -2.98
CA GLY A 133 21.14 6.50 -1.54
C GLY A 133 20.07 7.47 -1.03
N THR A 134 19.43 8.25 -1.89
CA THR A 134 18.33 9.15 -1.50
C THR A 134 17.16 8.34 -0.92
N PRO A 135 16.67 8.64 0.30
CA PRO A 135 15.52 7.93 0.86
C PRO A 135 14.27 8.08 -0.01
N VAL A 136 13.59 6.96 -0.30
CA VAL A 136 12.35 6.94 -1.09
C VAL A 136 11.16 6.70 -0.20
N PHE A 137 11.12 5.59 0.54
CA PHE A 137 10.04 5.32 1.48
C PHE A 137 10.50 4.40 2.61
N ALA A 138 9.74 4.40 3.69
CA ALA A 138 9.93 3.51 4.82
C ALA A 138 8.59 2.98 5.34
N ILE A 139 8.62 1.78 5.88
CA ILE A 139 7.51 1.16 6.58
C ILE A 139 8.06 0.61 7.89
N ASP A 140 7.52 1.10 9.01
CA ASP A 140 8.03 0.73 10.33
C ASP A 140 7.62 -0.69 10.72
N GLU A 141 6.42 -1.12 10.32
CA GLU A 141 5.91 -2.46 10.55
C GLU A 141 5.10 -3.00 9.36
N ILE A 142 5.41 -4.22 8.94
CA ILE A 142 4.67 -5.01 7.95
C ILE A 142 4.25 -6.30 8.64
N ALA A 143 2.96 -6.48 8.87
CA ALA A 143 2.39 -7.72 9.34
C ALA A 143 2.11 -8.66 8.17
N LEU A 144 2.64 -9.89 8.24
CA LEU A 144 2.41 -10.92 7.23
C LEU A 144 1.25 -11.83 7.65
N ARG A 145 0.43 -12.23 6.67
CA ARG A 145 -0.66 -13.18 6.88
C ARG A 145 -0.58 -14.29 5.84
N ARG A 146 -0.87 -15.50 6.28
CA ARG A 146 -0.93 -16.66 5.39
C ARG A 146 -2.12 -16.53 4.45
N LEU A 147 -1.86 -16.80 3.19
CA LEU A 147 -2.88 -16.97 2.18
C LEU A 147 -3.50 -18.35 2.36
N ASP A 148 -4.81 -18.39 2.56
CA ASP A 148 -5.59 -19.63 2.50
C ASP A 148 -5.94 -19.92 1.03
N PRO A 149 -5.38 -20.97 0.41
CA PRO A 149 -5.65 -21.28 -0.99
C PRO A 149 -7.14 -21.58 -1.25
N THR A 150 -7.87 -22.05 -0.24
CA THR A 150 -9.31 -22.34 -0.38
C THR A 150 -10.16 -21.06 -0.44
N ALA A 151 -9.68 -19.96 0.15
CA ALA A 151 -10.28 -18.64 0.01
C ALA A 151 -10.11 -18.06 -1.41
N LEU A 152 -9.07 -18.47 -2.13
CA LEU A 152 -8.86 -18.10 -3.55
C LEU A 152 -9.68 -18.99 -4.49
N ALA A 153 -9.74 -20.30 -4.26
CA ALA A 153 -10.50 -21.24 -5.10
C ALA A 153 -12.01 -20.96 -5.08
N THR A 154 -12.54 -20.45 -3.96
CA THR A 154 -13.93 -19.98 -3.87
C THR A 154 -14.18 -18.70 -4.64
N ALA A 155 -13.15 -17.87 -4.86
CA ALA A 155 -13.23 -16.74 -5.78
C ALA A 155 -13.23 -17.20 -7.25
N ASP A 156 -12.54 -18.29 -7.58
CA ASP A 156 -12.44 -18.84 -8.95
C ASP A 156 -13.78 -19.44 -9.45
N ILE A 157 -14.48 -20.20 -8.60
CA ILE A 157 -15.83 -20.71 -8.91
C ILE A 157 -16.85 -19.56 -9.04
N ALA A 158 -16.63 -18.44 -8.34
CA ALA A 158 -17.43 -17.23 -8.47
C ALA A 158 -17.01 -16.36 -9.68
N GLN A 159 -15.79 -16.52 -10.24
CA GLN A 159 -15.30 -15.74 -11.39
C GLN A 159 -15.81 -16.27 -12.74
N GLU A 160 -16.24 -17.54 -12.84
CA GLU A 160 -16.99 -18.01 -14.02
C GLU A 160 -18.45 -17.50 -14.04
N ALA A 161 -18.96 -17.00 -12.91
CA ALA A 161 -20.20 -16.26 -12.85
C ALA A 161 -19.91 -14.76 -12.95
N LEU A 162 -19.95 -14.22 -14.16
CA LEU A 162 -19.98 -12.76 -14.35
C LEU A 162 -21.26 -12.20 -13.70
N PHE A 163 -21.16 -11.76 -12.46
CA PHE A 163 -22.27 -11.09 -11.78
C PHE A 163 -22.46 -9.70 -12.37
N GLY A 164 -23.60 -9.49 -13.01
CA GLY A 164 -24.03 -8.16 -13.46
C GLY A 164 -24.55 -7.34 -12.29
N LEU A 165 -24.02 -6.12 -12.12
CA LEU A 165 -24.55 -5.16 -11.17
C LEU A 165 -25.85 -4.56 -11.72
N GLN A 166 -26.99 -5.06 -11.25
CA GLN A 166 -28.28 -4.47 -11.50
C GLN A 166 -28.69 -3.63 -10.29
N TRP A 167 -28.61 -2.31 -10.44
CA TRP A 167 -29.20 -1.38 -9.47
C TRP A 167 -30.69 -1.30 -9.73
N GLU A 168 -31.50 -1.77 -8.79
CA GLU A 168 -32.93 -1.52 -8.79
C GLU A 168 -33.21 -0.23 -8.02
N GLU A 169 -33.91 0.69 -8.66
CA GLU A 169 -34.28 1.96 -8.03
C GLU A 169 -35.34 1.69 -6.97
N ILE A 170 -34.96 1.82 -5.70
CA ILE A 170 -35.92 1.77 -4.59
C ILE A 170 -36.49 3.17 -4.44
N ALA A 171 -37.82 3.28 -4.46
CA ALA A 171 -38.51 4.53 -4.15
C ALA A 171 -38.24 4.91 -2.69
N VAL A 172 -37.24 5.75 -2.48
CA VAL A 172 -36.99 6.43 -1.22
C VAL A 172 -37.82 7.71 -1.18
N SER A 173 -38.53 7.93 -0.08
CA SER A 173 -39.13 9.22 0.21
C SER A 173 -38.04 10.29 0.20
N SER A 174 -38.36 11.47 -0.35
CA SER A 174 -37.42 12.60 -0.38
C SER A 174 -36.81 12.79 1.01
N PRO A 175 -35.48 12.90 1.11
CA PRO A 175 -34.84 13.15 2.40
C PRO A 175 -35.47 14.41 3.00
N SER A 176 -35.93 14.31 4.24
CA SER A 176 -36.38 15.46 5.02
C SER A 176 -35.21 15.92 5.88
N GLY A 177 -34.87 17.20 5.79
CA GLY A 177 -33.74 17.81 6.47
C GLY A 177 -33.39 19.17 5.87
N GLU A 178 -32.54 19.91 6.56
CA GLU A 178 -32.00 21.15 6.02
C GLU A 178 -30.83 20.86 5.07
N GLU A 179 -30.85 21.52 3.91
CA GLU A 179 -29.80 21.41 2.91
C GLU A 179 -28.89 22.63 3.00
N TYR A 180 -27.59 22.35 3.16
CA TYR A 180 -26.55 23.37 3.26
C TYR A 180 -25.69 23.35 1.99
N SER A 181 -25.36 24.53 1.48
CA SER A 181 -24.59 24.65 0.24
C SER A 181 -23.15 24.14 0.34
N ASN A 182 -22.58 24.12 1.54
CA ASN A 182 -21.22 23.65 1.83
C ASN A 182 -21.02 23.37 3.32
N PHE A 183 -19.93 22.68 3.66
CA PHE A 183 -19.61 22.32 5.05
C PHE A 183 -19.46 23.53 5.99
N PRO A 184 -18.78 24.63 5.63
CA PRO A 184 -18.72 25.82 6.49
C PRO A 184 -20.08 26.41 6.87
N SER A 185 -21.03 26.46 5.93
CA SER A 185 -22.38 26.94 6.21
C SER A 185 -23.14 26.03 7.18
N PHE A 186 -22.92 24.72 7.08
CA PHE A 186 -23.45 23.73 8.03
C PHE A 186 -22.79 23.87 9.42
N ALA A 187 -21.46 23.95 9.48
CA ALA A 187 -20.74 24.06 10.75
C ALA A 187 -21.18 25.31 11.54
N THR A 188 -21.31 26.45 10.84
CA THR A 188 -21.83 27.70 11.45
C THR A 188 -23.26 27.53 11.97
N ALA A 189 -24.12 26.79 11.26
CA ALA A 189 -25.49 26.58 11.71
C ALA A 189 -25.56 25.71 12.98
N ILE A 190 -24.80 24.62 13.02
CA ILE A 190 -24.73 23.74 14.20
C ILE A 190 -24.14 24.45 15.43
N GLU A 191 -23.12 25.28 15.25
CA GLU A 191 -22.56 26.08 16.35
C GLU A 191 -23.60 27.02 16.99
N ASN A 192 -24.57 27.49 16.19
CA ASN A 192 -25.62 28.40 16.64
C ASN A 192 -26.92 27.70 17.07
N GLU A 193 -27.00 26.36 16.94
CA GLU A 193 -28.20 25.58 17.27
C GLU A 193 -28.03 24.70 18.52
N MET A 194 -29.14 24.42 19.20
CA MET A 194 -29.19 23.60 20.43
C MET A 194 -29.25 22.08 20.18
N VAL A 195 -29.45 21.64 18.92
CA VAL A 195 -29.68 20.21 18.60
C VAL A 195 -28.81 19.76 17.44
N SER A 196 -27.86 18.87 17.72
CA SER A 196 -27.04 18.23 16.68
C SER A 196 -27.88 17.22 15.87
N PRO A 197 -27.77 17.19 14.54
CA PRO A 197 -28.43 16.19 13.71
C PRO A 197 -27.89 14.80 14.04
N LYS A 198 -28.77 13.78 13.93
CA LYS A 198 -28.38 12.37 14.12
C LYS A 198 -27.59 11.82 12.93
N PHE A 199 -27.82 12.36 11.73
CA PHE A 199 -27.17 11.94 10.50
C PHE A 199 -26.89 13.18 9.64
N VAL A 200 -25.72 13.18 9.01
CA VAL A 200 -25.36 14.17 7.99
C VAL A 200 -25.06 13.41 6.70
N ILE A 201 -25.71 13.82 5.62
CA ILE A 201 -25.50 13.25 4.29
C ILE A 201 -24.74 14.28 3.46
N ALA A 202 -23.50 13.95 3.08
CA ALA A 202 -22.70 14.78 2.20
C ALA A 202 -22.71 14.19 0.78
N ARG A 203 -23.13 15.00 -0.21
CA ARG A 203 -22.92 14.66 -1.62
C ARG A 203 -21.52 15.13 -2.01
N LEU A 204 -20.62 14.17 -2.26
CA LEU A 204 -19.20 14.45 -2.49
C LEU A 204 -18.85 14.66 -3.97
N SER A 205 -19.71 14.25 -4.91
CA SER A 205 -19.50 14.49 -6.34
C SER A 205 -20.72 14.12 -7.17
N LYS A 206 -20.87 14.76 -8.34
CA LYS A 206 -21.73 14.34 -9.44
C LYS A 206 -21.00 14.58 -10.76
N GLU A 207 -19.93 13.83 -11.03
CA GLU A 207 -19.21 13.98 -12.31
C GLU A 207 -19.26 12.70 -13.15
N ALA A 208 -19.51 12.90 -14.44
CA ALA A 208 -19.42 11.89 -15.48
C ALA A 208 -17.97 11.83 -15.99
N GLY A 209 -17.36 10.66 -15.91
CA GLY A 209 -15.98 10.40 -16.32
C GLY A 209 -15.60 8.93 -16.14
N HIS A 210 -14.36 8.57 -16.47
CA HIS A 210 -13.85 7.21 -16.21
C HIS A 210 -13.98 6.88 -14.71
N ARG A 211 -14.49 5.67 -14.40
CA ARG A 211 -14.84 5.28 -13.01
C ARG A 211 -13.69 5.45 -12.02
N ALA A 212 -12.45 5.21 -12.45
CA ALA A 212 -11.26 5.36 -11.60
C ALA A 212 -10.97 6.83 -11.23
N ASP A 213 -11.12 7.75 -12.17
CA ASP A 213 -10.97 9.19 -11.91
C ASP A 213 -12.06 9.69 -10.95
N ALA A 214 -13.31 9.31 -11.20
CA ALA A 214 -14.43 9.67 -10.36
C ALA A 214 -14.28 9.11 -8.92
N ALA A 215 -13.82 7.87 -8.78
CA ALA A 215 -13.52 7.27 -7.48
C ALA A 215 -12.41 8.03 -6.75
N ARG A 216 -11.30 8.35 -7.42
CA ARG A 216 -10.19 9.11 -6.85
C ARG A 216 -10.64 10.49 -6.37
N VAL A 217 -11.38 11.23 -7.20
CA VAL A 217 -11.93 12.54 -6.84
C VAL A 217 -12.86 12.44 -5.64
N GLY A 218 -13.78 11.45 -5.64
CA GLY A 218 -14.70 11.23 -4.53
C GLY A 218 -14.00 10.90 -3.21
N VAL A 219 -12.95 10.09 -3.23
CA VAL A 219 -12.14 9.75 -2.04
C VAL A 219 -11.40 10.99 -1.51
N HIS A 220 -10.79 11.79 -2.38
CA HIS A 220 -10.12 13.03 -1.94
C HIS A 220 -11.10 14.07 -1.39
N ALA A 221 -12.30 14.17 -1.97
CA ALA A 221 -13.37 15.01 -1.45
C ALA A 221 -13.85 14.53 -0.07
N ALA A 222 -14.04 13.21 0.11
CA ALA A 222 -14.40 12.61 1.40
C ALA A 222 -13.34 12.91 2.47
N LEU A 223 -12.06 12.69 2.15
CA LEU A 223 -10.95 12.94 3.06
C LEU A 223 -10.86 14.42 3.46
N SER A 224 -11.06 15.33 2.50
CA SER A 224 -11.03 16.77 2.75
C SER A 224 -12.18 17.19 3.67
N LEU A 225 -13.39 16.66 3.46
CA LEU A 225 -14.54 16.89 4.33
C LEU A 225 -14.29 16.38 5.76
N LEU A 226 -13.80 15.14 5.92
CA LEU A 226 -13.51 14.57 7.24
C LEU A 226 -12.44 15.37 7.98
N ARG A 227 -11.40 15.81 7.29
CA ARG A 227 -10.36 16.66 7.90
C ARG A 227 -10.92 18.00 8.37
N ALA A 228 -11.78 18.63 7.58
CA ALA A 228 -12.44 19.86 7.98
C ALA A 228 -13.39 19.63 9.18
N TRP A 229 -14.12 18.51 9.18
CA TRP A 229 -15.01 18.13 10.27
C TRP A 229 -14.29 17.94 11.60
N PHE A 230 -13.15 17.26 11.62
CA PHE A 230 -12.38 17.03 12.85
C PHE A 230 -11.55 18.25 13.30
N ALA A 231 -11.45 19.29 12.47
CA ALA A 231 -10.73 20.52 12.79
C ALA A 231 -11.65 21.65 13.30
N ALA A 232 -12.96 21.53 13.10
CA ALA A 232 -14.00 22.40 13.65
C ALA A 232 -14.38 21.93 15.06
#